data_AF-A0A327VKY9-F1
#
_entry.id   AF-A0A327VKY9-F1
#
_cell.length_a   1.000
_cell.length_b   1.000
_cell.length_c   1.000
_cell.angle_alpha   90.00
_cell.angle_beta   90.00
_cell.angle_gamma   90.00
#
_symmetry.space_group_name_H-M   'P 1'
#
loop_
_entity.id
_entity.type
_entity.pdbx_description
1 polymer ?
#
loop_
_entity_poly.entity_id
_entity_poly.type
_entity_poly.pdbx_seq_one_letter_code
_entity_poly.pdbx_strand_id
1 'polypeptide(L)'
;MECIVTFMTSQPSTTSPPPTLALERPAHRNRAAVTPLLCAATGLTFGVLTNLLQGWLPWPWSQLANSGGVWSVLAFVTGAVLAPRVSGVRRIAAAGALAEIGLVVGYYGYAELGRDGMGSLVFPLVWLAMACVSGPLFGTAGAWWRRSDRLWRRVGALGAFGGLFGSECLHSWLTLGYADQAIACAAIACALPPALARTWRERGLSLGVMVLASPVAYAAVYGLLDQISA
;
A
#
# COMPACT_ATOMS: atom_id res chain seq x y z
N MET A 1 84.37 30.48 -1.70
CA MET A 1 83.97 31.75 -1.06
C MET A 1 82.60 31.53 -0.47
N GLU A 2 82.56 31.58 0.86
CA GLU A 2 81.45 31.23 1.74
C GLU A 2 80.23 32.15 1.52
N CYS A 3 79.02 31.67 1.84
CA CYS A 3 78.30 32.06 3.05
C CYS A 3 76.82 31.61 2.99
N ILE A 4 76.22 31.42 4.17
CA ILE A 4 74.80 31.65 4.52
C ILE A 4 73.98 30.42 4.98
N VAL A 5 73.97 30.30 6.32
CA VAL A 5 72.82 30.21 7.24
C VAL A 5 72.03 28.90 7.35
N THR A 6 72.32 28.22 8.47
CA THR A 6 71.45 27.30 9.20
C THR A 6 70.22 28.03 9.75
N PHE A 7 69.02 27.71 9.28
CA PHE A 7 67.76 28.08 9.93
C PHE A 7 67.17 26.86 10.64
N MET A 8 67.14 26.93 11.98
CA MET A 8 66.27 26.10 12.81
C MET A 8 64.82 26.54 12.58
N THR A 9 63.96 25.63 12.12
CA THR A 9 62.50 25.78 12.21
C THR A 9 61.94 24.65 13.06
N SER A 10 61.33 25.03 14.16
CA SER A 10 60.59 24.18 15.09
C SER A 10 59.37 23.55 14.42
N GLN A 11 59.15 22.25 14.63
CA GLN A 11 57.92 21.60 14.22
C GLN A 11 56.76 21.98 15.17
N PRO A 12 55.58 22.35 14.65
CA PRO A 12 54.38 22.49 15.48
C PRO A 12 53.84 21.12 15.88
N SER A 13 53.65 20.94 17.18
CA SER A 13 53.01 19.77 17.80
C SER A 13 51.58 19.58 17.30
N THR A 14 51.30 18.45 16.64
CA THR A 14 49.95 18.03 16.24
C THR A 14 49.22 17.45 17.45
N THR A 15 48.37 18.23 18.10
CA THR A 15 47.37 17.74 19.06
C THR A 15 46.21 17.11 18.28
N SER A 16 46.15 15.79 18.27
CA SER A 16 44.98 15.04 17.81
C SER A 16 43.77 15.31 18.72
N PRO A 17 42.57 15.62 18.18
CA PRO A 17 41.39 15.83 19.00
C PRO A 17 40.97 14.52 19.71
N PRO A 18 40.39 14.60 20.92
CA PRO A 18 39.99 13.42 21.67
C PRO A 18 38.83 12.68 20.96
N PRO A 19 38.73 11.35 21.16
CA PRO A 19 37.65 10.55 20.58
C PRO A 19 36.33 11.05 21.15
N THR A 20 35.50 11.62 20.28
CA THR A 20 34.14 12.02 20.64
C THR A 20 33.34 10.75 20.90
N LEU A 21 33.08 10.42 22.17
CA LEU A 21 32.13 9.38 22.57
C LEU A 21 30.77 9.74 21.98
N ALA A 22 30.41 9.06 20.89
CA ALA A 22 29.12 9.16 20.25
C ALA A 22 28.04 8.67 21.23
N LEU A 23 27.42 9.60 21.95
CA LEU A 23 26.14 9.40 22.61
C LEU A 23 25.12 8.99 21.55
N GLU A 24 24.87 7.68 21.40
CA GLU A 24 23.77 7.16 20.61
C GLU A 24 22.46 7.79 21.10
N ARG A 25 21.92 8.71 20.31
CA ARG A 25 20.67 9.42 20.66
C ARG A 25 19.51 8.42 20.66
N PRO A 26 18.77 8.26 21.77
CA PRO A 26 17.63 7.31 21.89
C PRO A 26 16.43 7.63 20.96
N ALA A 27 16.44 8.77 20.26
CA ALA A 27 15.38 9.21 19.37
C ALA A 27 15.12 8.29 18.16
N HIS A 28 16.09 7.46 17.75
CA HIS A 28 15.93 6.57 16.59
C HIS A 28 15.06 5.33 16.90
N ARG A 29 15.01 4.90 18.16
CA ARG A 29 14.31 3.67 18.58
C ARG A 29 12.78 3.87 18.68
N ASN A 30 12.34 5.03 19.17
CA ASN A 30 10.91 5.34 19.31
C ASN A 30 10.20 5.58 17.98
N ARG A 31 10.88 6.17 16.98
CA ARG A 31 10.30 6.39 15.63
C ARG A 31 10.04 5.07 14.89
N ALA A 32 10.83 4.04 15.17
CA ALA A 32 10.70 2.73 14.52
C ALA A 32 9.46 1.96 14.99
N ALA A 33 9.07 2.06 16.26
CA ALA A 33 7.90 1.37 16.83
C ALA A 33 6.57 2.11 16.57
N VAL A 34 6.61 3.45 16.45
CA VAL A 34 5.41 4.27 16.22
C VAL A 34 4.81 4.05 14.82
N THR A 35 5.64 3.77 13.81
CA THR A 35 5.15 3.64 12.42
C THR A 35 4.22 2.41 12.23
N PRO A 36 4.59 1.19 12.67
CA PRO A 36 3.69 0.03 12.62
C PRO A 36 2.34 0.25 13.32
N LEU A 37 2.37 0.82 14.53
CA LEU A 37 1.15 1.08 15.31
C LEU A 37 0.25 2.09 14.59
N LEU A 38 0.82 3.17 14.05
CA LEU A 38 0.05 4.15 13.27
C LEU A 38 -0.56 3.53 12.01
N CYS A 39 0.15 2.64 11.30
CA CYS A 39 -0.40 1.94 10.14
C CYS A 39 -1.60 1.07 10.53
N ALA A 40 -1.46 0.25 11.58
CA ALA A 40 -2.55 -0.59 12.07
C ALA A 40 -3.75 0.23 12.56
N ALA A 41 -3.51 1.30 13.33
CA ALA A 41 -4.55 2.19 13.84
C ALA A 41 -5.27 2.94 12.70
N THR A 42 -4.52 3.40 11.69
CA THR A 42 -5.12 4.02 10.50
C THR A 42 -5.98 3.02 9.75
N GLY A 43 -5.48 1.79 9.58
CA GLY A 43 -6.24 0.64 9.09
C GLY A 43 -7.58 0.50 9.80
N LEU A 44 -7.52 0.32 11.12
CA LEU A 44 -8.69 0.13 11.97
C LEU A 44 -9.72 1.23 11.78
N THR A 45 -9.30 2.49 11.83
CA THR A 45 -10.21 3.62 11.60
C THR A 45 -10.87 3.54 10.22
N PHE A 46 -10.10 3.26 9.17
CA PHE A 46 -10.65 3.13 7.83
C PHE A 46 -11.59 1.92 7.69
N GLY A 47 -11.34 0.82 8.40
CA GLY A 47 -12.24 -0.32 8.45
C GLY A 47 -13.62 0.04 8.99
N VAL A 48 -13.64 0.76 10.12
CA VAL A 48 -14.89 1.27 10.72
C VAL A 48 -15.60 2.22 9.75
N LEU A 49 -14.86 3.16 9.14
CA LEU A 49 -15.42 4.09 8.17
C LEU A 49 -16.00 3.38 6.95
N THR A 50 -15.33 2.35 6.43
CA THR A 50 -15.83 1.56 5.31
C THR A 50 -17.14 0.88 5.65
N ASN A 51 -17.26 0.28 6.84
CA ASN A 51 -18.50 -0.37 7.26
C ASN A 51 -19.65 0.65 7.37
N LEU A 52 -19.38 1.82 7.96
CA LEU A 52 -20.34 2.93 8.04
C LEU A 52 -20.78 3.40 6.66
N LEU A 53 -19.83 3.67 5.76
CA LEU A 53 -20.11 4.14 4.41
C LEU A 53 -20.91 3.11 3.60
N GLN A 54 -20.59 1.83 3.72
CA GLN A 54 -21.39 0.77 3.09
C GLN A 54 -22.84 0.79 3.57
N GLY A 55 -23.08 1.03 4.86
CA GLY A 55 -24.43 1.09 5.41
C GLY A 55 -25.21 2.36 5.06
N TRP A 56 -24.52 3.46 4.73
CA TRP A 56 -25.13 4.78 4.53
C TRP A 56 -25.24 5.21 3.07
N LEU A 57 -24.33 4.75 2.21
CA LEU A 57 -24.31 5.14 0.81
C LEU A 57 -25.39 4.40 0.02
N PRO A 58 -25.98 5.04 -1.01
CA PRO A 58 -26.85 4.33 -1.93
C PRO A 58 -26.05 3.36 -2.80
N TRP A 59 -26.75 2.38 -3.35
CA TRP A 59 -26.18 1.51 -4.39
C TRP A 59 -25.84 2.35 -5.65
N PRO A 60 -24.74 2.08 -6.39
CA PRO A 60 -23.71 1.05 -6.18
C PRO A 60 -22.56 1.47 -5.24
N TRP A 61 -22.59 2.70 -4.71
CA TRP A 61 -21.50 3.26 -3.91
C TRP A 61 -21.29 2.55 -2.58
N SER A 62 -22.35 2.00 -1.99
CA SER A 62 -22.23 1.13 -0.81
C SER A 62 -21.35 -0.08 -1.08
N GLN A 63 -21.55 -0.75 -2.21
CA GLN A 63 -20.77 -1.91 -2.60
C GLN A 63 -19.35 -1.53 -2.99
N LEU A 64 -19.15 -0.36 -3.61
CA LEU A 64 -17.82 0.15 -3.88
C LEU A 64 -17.06 0.48 -2.60
N ALA A 65 -17.71 1.07 -1.59
CA ALA A 65 -17.10 1.31 -0.29
C ALA A 65 -16.60 -0.01 0.33
N ASN A 66 -17.39 -1.08 0.19
CA ASN A 66 -17.02 -2.44 0.60
C ASN A 66 -16.44 -3.29 -0.54
N SER A 67 -15.34 -2.81 -1.12
CA SER A 67 -14.64 -3.51 -2.21
C SER A 67 -13.17 -3.75 -1.86
N GLY A 68 -12.63 -4.87 -2.33
CA GLY A 68 -11.22 -5.21 -2.12
C GLY A 68 -10.30 -4.17 -2.77
N GLY A 69 -10.70 -3.65 -3.93
CA GLY A 69 -10.06 -2.53 -4.61
C GLY A 69 -9.90 -1.31 -3.72
N VAL A 70 -10.99 -0.85 -3.08
CA VAL A 70 -10.96 0.30 -2.18
C VAL A 70 -10.15 0.02 -0.92
N TRP A 71 -10.20 -1.19 -0.37
CA TRP A 71 -9.41 -1.56 0.81
C TRP A 71 -7.90 -1.50 0.50
N SER A 72 -7.51 -1.98 -0.68
CA SER A 72 -6.12 -1.95 -1.16
C SER A 72 -5.58 -0.56 -1.49
N VAL A 73 -6.45 0.45 -1.67
CA VAL A 73 -6.02 1.85 -1.74
C VAL A 73 -5.25 2.24 -0.48
N LEU A 74 -5.68 1.78 0.70
CA LEU A 74 -5.02 2.16 1.95
C LEU A 74 -3.59 1.61 2.04
N ALA A 75 -3.39 0.36 1.63
CA ALA A 75 -2.06 -0.24 1.54
C ALA A 75 -1.19 0.52 0.53
N PHE A 76 -1.72 0.81 -0.66
CA PHE A 76 -1.02 1.60 -1.68
C PHE A 76 -0.59 2.97 -1.17
N VAL A 77 -1.51 3.72 -0.55
CA VAL A 77 -1.24 5.06 0.00
C VAL A 77 -0.21 4.97 1.12
N THR A 78 -0.33 4.00 2.02
CA THR A 78 0.65 3.76 3.09
C THR A 78 2.05 3.55 2.51
N GLY A 79 2.16 2.71 1.49
CA GLY A 79 3.40 2.49 0.75
C GLY A 79 3.97 3.76 0.12
N ALA A 80 3.13 4.51 -0.58
CA ALA A 80 3.51 5.75 -1.24
C ALA A 80 3.93 6.85 -0.25
N VAL A 81 3.28 6.95 0.91
CA VAL A 81 3.60 7.93 1.97
C VAL A 81 4.90 7.57 2.69
N LEU A 82 5.14 6.27 2.94
CA LEU A 82 6.36 5.83 3.63
C LEU A 82 7.58 5.77 2.71
N ALA A 83 7.40 5.65 1.40
CA ALA A 83 8.47 5.51 0.42
C ALA A 83 9.61 6.54 0.53
N PRO A 84 9.38 7.84 0.83
CA PRO A 84 10.46 8.82 1.00
C PRO A 84 11.15 8.75 2.37
N ARG A 85 10.56 8.07 3.37
CA ARG A 85 10.94 8.15 4.79
C ARG A 85 11.54 6.85 5.32
N VAL A 86 11.18 5.71 4.72
CA VAL A 86 11.55 4.38 5.19
C VAL A 86 12.39 3.67 4.13
N SER A 87 13.58 3.22 4.54
CA SER A 87 14.44 2.41 3.68
C SER A 87 14.06 0.92 3.74
N GLY A 88 13.98 0.28 2.59
CA GLY A 88 13.75 -1.17 2.47
C GLY A 88 12.29 -1.53 2.18
N VAL A 89 12.09 -2.30 1.11
CA VAL A 89 10.76 -2.70 0.63
C VAL A 89 10.01 -3.57 1.63
N ARG A 90 10.72 -4.40 2.41
CA ARG A 90 10.12 -5.29 3.42
C ARG A 90 9.38 -4.53 4.52
N ARG A 91 9.94 -3.42 5.00
CA ARG A 91 9.30 -2.57 6.02
C ARG A 91 8.05 -1.90 5.48
N ILE A 92 8.09 -1.46 4.24
CA ILE A 92 6.93 -0.86 3.58
C ILE A 92 5.84 -1.91 3.32
N ALA A 93 6.23 -3.11 2.88
CA ALA A 93 5.31 -4.22 2.70
C ALA A 93 4.63 -4.61 4.03
N ALA A 94 5.38 -4.70 5.12
CA ALA A 94 4.83 -4.95 6.45
C ALA A 94 3.89 -3.82 6.91
N ALA A 95 4.21 -2.56 6.62
CA ALA A 95 3.33 -1.43 6.92
C ALA A 95 2.00 -1.50 6.13
N GLY A 96 2.05 -1.89 4.86
CA GLY A 96 0.86 -2.16 4.04
C GLY A 96 0.02 -3.31 4.60
N ALA A 97 0.66 -4.41 5.01
CA ALA A 97 -0.01 -5.52 5.68
C ALA A 97 -0.73 -5.08 6.96
N LEU A 98 -0.03 -4.32 7.83
CA LEU A 98 -0.62 -3.84 9.08
C LEU A 98 -1.79 -2.90 8.84
N ALA A 99 -1.72 -2.04 7.81
CA ALA A 99 -2.81 -1.16 7.45
C ALA A 99 -4.05 -1.95 6.96
N GLU A 100 -3.88 -2.93 6.09
CA GLU A 100 -5.01 -3.75 5.64
C GLU A 100 -5.54 -4.70 6.73
N ILE A 101 -4.67 -5.33 7.52
CA ILE A 101 -5.09 -6.14 8.67
C ILE A 101 -5.91 -5.28 9.64
N GLY A 102 -5.40 -4.08 9.96
CA GLY A 102 -6.13 -3.11 10.77
C GLY A 102 -7.51 -2.81 10.15
N LEU A 103 -7.58 -2.60 8.84
CA LEU A 103 -8.82 -2.34 8.12
C LEU A 103 -9.81 -3.50 8.25
N VAL A 104 -9.40 -4.74 8.00
CA VAL A 104 -10.26 -5.93 8.16
C VAL A 104 -10.77 -6.02 9.60
N VAL A 105 -9.88 -5.85 10.59
CA VAL A 105 -10.24 -5.89 12.02
C VAL A 105 -11.20 -4.75 12.37
N GLY A 106 -10.99 -3.54 11.87
CA GLY A 106 -11.88 -2.41 12.11
C GLY A 106 -13.25 -2.60 11.48
N TYR A 107 -13.30 -3.11 10.26
CA TYR A 107 -14.55 -3.37 9.53
C TYR A 107 -15.39 -4.43 10.25
N TYR A 108 -14.80 -5.60 10.52
CA TYR A 108 -15.52 -6.70 11.16
C TYR A 108 -15.73 -6.47 12.65
N GLY A 109 -14.79 -5.81 13.34
CA GLY A 109 -14.97 -5.41 14.73
C GLY A 109 -16.13 -4.43 14.92
N TYR A 110 -16.32 -3.49 13.99
CA TYR A 110 -17.49 -2.63 14.01
C TYR A 110 -18.78 -3.38 13.61
N ALA A 111 -18.72 -4.30 12.65
CA ALA A 111 -19.86 -5.15 12.33
C ALA A 111 -20.34 -5.96 13.55
N GLU A 112 -19.41 -6.48 14.35
CA GLU A 112 -19.71 -7.28 15.53
C GLU A 112 -20.21 -6.46 16.71
N LEU A 113 -19.51 -5.38 17.04
CA LEU A 113 -19.75 -4.62 18.28
C LEU A 113 -20.71 -3.43 18.08
N GLY A 114 -20.78 -2.91 16.85
CA GLY A 114 -21.54 -1.71 16.50
C GLY A 114 -22.81 -1.96 15.68
N ARG A 115 -23.04 -3.21 15.27
CA ARG A 115 -24.25 -3.66 14.53
C ARG A 115 -24.75 -4.99 15.10
N ASP A 116 -25.62 -5.68 14.37
CA ASP A 116 -26.28 -6.93 14.79
C ASP A 116 -25.38 -8.19 14.67
N GLY A 117 -24.05 -8.03 14.77
CA GLY A 117 -23.08 -9.12 14.64
C GLY A 117 -22.48 -9.26 13.24
N MET A 118 -21.27 -9.84 13.16
CA MET A 118 -20.61 -10.14 11.88
C MET A 118 -21.03 -11.48 11.26
N GLY A 119 -21.80 -12.29 12.00
CA GLY A 119 -22.18 -13.63 11.60
C GLY A 119 -21.02 -14.64 11.71
N SER A 120 -20.78 -15.41 10.66
CA SER A 120 -19.74 -16.45 10.64
C SER A 120 -18.33 -15.86 10.55
N LEU A 121 -17.36 -16.47 11.24
CA LEU A 121 -15.94 -16.11 11.18
C LEU A 121 -15.25 -16.46 9.85
N VAL A 122 -15.89 -17.23 8.97
CA VAL A 122 -15.29 -17.69 7.70
C VAL A 122 -14.81 -16.50 6.85
N PHE A 123 -15.69 -15.56 6.52
CA PHE A 123 -15.31 -14.40 5.70
C PHE A 123 -14.34 -13.44 6.39
N PRO A 124 -14.51 -13.07 7.68
CA PRO A 124 -13.49 -12.32 8.42
C PRO A 124 -12.09 -12.94 8.29
N LEU A 125 -11.96 -14.26 8.43
CA LEU A 125 -10.68 -14.95 8.31
C LEU A 125 -10.15 -14.98 6.88
N VAL A 126 -11.02 -15.17 5.88
CA VAL A 126 -10.65 -15.10 4.45
C VAL A 126 -10.12 -13.71 4.10
N TRP A 127 -10.81 -12.65 4.50
CA TRP A 127 -10.36 -11.28 4.24
C TRP A 127 -9.09 -10.93 5.01
N LEU A 128 -8.90 -11.47 6.21
CA LEU A 128 -7.66 -11.30 6.96
C LEU A 128 -6.48 -12.01 6.27
N ALA A 129 -6.71 -13.20 5.71
CA ALA A 129 -5.70 -13.90 4.90
C ALA A 129 -5.39 -13.11 3.62
N MET A 130 -6.41 -12.58 2.94
CA MET A 130 -6.22 -11.71 1.78
C MET A 130 -5.44 -10.45 2.14
N ALA A 131 -5.72 -9.81 3.28
CA ALA A 131 -4.99 -8.64 3.76
C ALA A 131 -3.48 -8.89 3.96
N CYS A 132 -3.12 -10.12 4.34
CA CYS A 132 -1.72 -10.54 4.45
C CYS A 132 -1.03 -10.68 3.08
N VAL A 133 -1.79 -10.72 1.98
CA VAL A 133 -1.30 -10.81 0.59
C VAL A 133 -1.39 -9.45 -0.10
N SER A 134 -2.58 -8.84 -0.13
CA SER A 134 -2.82 -7.55 -0.79
C SER A 134 -2.06 -6.41 -0.11
N GLY A 135 -1.96 -6.40 1.22
CA GLY A 135 -1.30 -5.34 1.96
C GLY A 135 0.18 -5.18 1.59
N PRO A 136 1.00 -6.24 1.66
CA PRO A 136 2.37 -6.24 1.16
C PRO A 136 2.48 -5.87 -0.32
N LEU A 137 1.60 -6.42 -1.16
CA LEU A 137 1.62 -6.24 -2.60
C LEU A 137 1.37 -4.78 -2.98
N PHE A 138 0.27 -4.20 -2.50
CA PHE A 138 -0.11 -2.82 -2.81
C PHE A 138 0.72 -1.81 -2.03
N GLY A 139 1.16 -2.11 -0.81
CA GLY A 139 2.16 -1.29 -0.11
C GLY A 139 3.47 -1.19 -0.89
N THR A 140 3.93 -2.30 -1.47
CA THR A 140 5.11 -2.29 -2.35
C THR A 140 4.84 -1.52 -3.65
N ALA A 141 3.66 -1.72 -4.26
CA ALA A 141 3.24 -1.02 -5.47
C ALA A 141 3.22 0.50 -5.28
N GLY A 142 2.63 0.98 -4.18
CA GLY A 142 2.60 2.41 -3.83
C GLY A 142 4.00 3.00 -3.66
N ALA A 143 4.91 2.25 -3.04
CA ALA A 143 6.29 2.69 -2.92
C ALA A 143 7.04 2.72 -4.25
N TRP A 144 6.82 1.72 -5.11
CA TRP A 144 7.38 1.70 -6.46
C TRP A 144 6.87 2.87 -7.29
N TRP A 145 5.56 3.12 -7.28
CA TRP A 145 4.96 4.27 -7.94
C TRP A 145 5.57 5.59 -7.45
N ARG A 146 5.76 5.75 -6.14
CA ARG A 146 6.28 7.00 -5.57
C ARG A 146 7.76 7.24 -5.87
N ARG A 147 8.64 6.25 -5.63
CA ARG A 147 10.11 6.48 -5.58
C ARG A 147 10.92 5.78 -6.66
N SER A 148 10.33 4.90 -7.48
CA SER A 148 11.12 4.14 -8.45
C SER A 148 11.46 4.96 -9.68
N ASP A 149 12.74 4.93 -10.07
CA ASP A 149 13.20 5.45 -11.36
C ASP A 149 13.01 4.44 -12.49
N ARG A 150 12.85 3.16 -12.15
CA ARG A 150 12.63 2.08 -13.12
C ARG A 150 11.18 2.09 -13.62
N LEU A 151 11.01 2.29 -14.93
CA LEU A 151 9.70 2.34 -15.59
C LEU A 151 8.83 1.12 -15.31
N TRP A 152 9.38 -0.10 -15.45
CA TRP A 152 8.62 -1.34 -15.28
C TRP A 152 8.01 -1.50 -13.88
N ARG A 153 8.65 -0.95 -12.83
CA ARG A 153 8.11 -0.97 -11.46
C ARG A 153 6.90 -0.06 -11.32
N ARG A 154 6.95 1.12 -11.94
CA ARG A 154 5.82 2.07 -11.90
C ARG A 154 4.65 1.55 -12.74
N VAL A 155 4.95 1.07 -13.95
CA VAL A 155 3.96 0.45 -14.85
C VAL A 155 3.33 -0.78 -14.21
N GLY A 156 4.13 -1.67 -13.63
CA GLY A 156 3.64 -2.85 -12.92
C GLY A 156 2.79 -2.48 -11.71
N ALA A 157 3.21 -1.48 -10.91
CA ALA A 157 2.45 -1.01 -9.77
C ALA A 157 1.07 -0.44 -10.16
N LEU A 158 1.04 0.48 -11.14
CA LEU A 158 -0.20 1.11 -11.59
C LEU A 158 -1.10 0.12 -12.34
N GLY A 159 -0.51 -0.74 -13.16
CA GLY A 159 -1.23 -1.78 -13.90
C GLY A 159 -1.85 -2.82 -12.98
N ALA A 160 -1.10 -3.34 -12.00
CA ALA A 160 -1.64 -4.28 -11.02
C ALA A 160 -2.76 -3.64 -10.18
N PHE A 161 -2.60 -2.36 -9.80
CA PHE A 161 -3.61 -1.66 -9.00
C PHE A 161 -4.88 -1.36 -9.79
N GLY A 162 -4.77 -0.88 -11.03
CA GLY A 162 -5.92 -0.78 -11.93
C GLY A 162 -6.54 -2.15 -12.23
N GLY A 163 -5.73 -3.20 -12.36
CA GLY A 163 -6.17 -4.56 -12.63
C GLY A 163 -7.02 -5.15 -11.52
N LEU A 164 -6.80 -4.76 -10.25
CA LEU A 164 -7.69 -5.15 -9.15
C LEU A 164 -9.10 -4.60 -9.37
N PHE A 165 -9.26 -3.31 -9.65
CA PHE A 165 -10.58 -2.74 -9.99
C PHE A 165 -11.17 -3.34 -11.27
N GLY A 166 -10.32 -3.66 -12.25
CA GLY A 166 -10.77 -4.37 -13.45
C GLY A 166 -11.30 -5.77 -13.14
N SER A 167 -10.73 -6.47 -12.16
CA SER A 167 -11.26 -7.75 -11.69
C SER A 167 -12.62 -7.62 -11.01
N GLU A 168 -12.83 -6.55 -10.23
CA GLU A 168 -14.14 -6.28 -9.61
C GLU A 168 -15.20 -5.92 -10.66
N CYS A 169 -14.80 -5.21 -11.72
CA CYS A 169 -15.63 -4.98 -12.89
C CYS A 169 -16.05 -6.31 -13.55
N LEU A 170 -15.08 -7.19 -13.82
CA LEU A 170 -15.35 -8.51 -14.41
C LEU A 170 -16.30 -9.33 -13.53
N HIS A 171 -16.10 -9.35 -12.22
CA HIS A 171 -16.99 -10.08 -11.31
C HIS A 171 -18.40 -9.50 -11.25
N SER A 172 -18.49 -8.17 -11.14
CA SER A 172 -19.77 -7.47 -11.13
C SER A 172 -20.55 -7.74 -12.41
N TRP A 173 -19.87 -7.76 -13.57
CA TRP A 173 -20.48 -7.99 -14.86
C TRP A 173 -20.82 -9.46 -15.13
N LEU A 174 -19.84 -10.35 -14.98
CA LEU A 174 -19.93 -11.75 -15.42
C LEU A 174 -20.62 -12.66 -14.40
N THR A 175 -20.45 -12.38 -13.11
CA THR A 175 -20.94 -13.24 -12.03
C THR A 175 -22.20 -12.68 -11.38
N LEU A 176 -22.23 -11.37 -11.09
CA LEU A 176 -23.31 -10.77 -10.31
C LEU A 176 -24.41 -10.11 -11.17
N GLY A 177 -24.12 -9.77 -12.43
CA GLY A 177 -25.06 -9.02 -13.29
C GLY A 177 -25.27 -7.56 -12.88
N TYR A 178 -24.36 -6.98 -12.09
CA TYR A 178 -24.43 -5.63 -11.55
C TYR A 178 -23.77 -4.61 -12.48
N ALA A 179 -24.52 -4.14 -13.48
CA ALA A 179 -24.03 -3.24 -14.52
C ALA A 179 -23.44 -1.93 -13.96
N ASP A 180 -24.15 -1.22 -13.08
CA ASP A 180 -23.67 0.08 -12.59
C ASP A 180 -22.41 -0.06 -11.74
N GLN A 181 -22.29 -1.15 -10.97
CA GLN A 181 -21.06 -1.43 -10.23
C GLN A 181 -19.91 -1.82 -11.15
N ALA A 182 -20.17 -2.62 -12.18
CA ALA A 182 -19.17 -2.93 -13.20
C ALA A 182 -18.65 -1.65 -13.88
N ILE A 183 -19.54 -0.72 -14.24
CA ILE A 183 -19.20 0.58 -14.83
C ILE A 183 -18.35 1.41 -13.85
N ALA A 184 -18.74 1.48 -12.57
CA ALA A 184 -17.98 2.21 -11.56
C ALA A 184 -16.55 1.65 -11.40
N CYS A 185 -16.42 0.33 -11.26
CA CYS A 185 -15.12 -0.34 -11.16
C CYS A 185 -14.29 -0.17 -12.46
N ALA A 186 -14.90 -0.26 -13.64
CA ALA A 186 -14.24 -0.03 -14.92
C ALA A 186 -13.72 1.41 -15.05
N ALA A 187 -14.52 2.39 -14.66
CA ALA A 187 -14.13 3.79 -14.67
C ALA A 187 -12.90 4.02 -13.79
N ILE A 188 -12.87 3.43 -12.59
CA ILE A 188 -11.72 3.52 -11.68
C ILE A 188 -10.50 2.81 -12.27
N ALA A 189 -10.67 1.58 -12.78
CA ALA A 189 -9.60 0.80 -13.39
C ALA A 189 -8.91 1.56 -14.55
N CYS A 190 -9.71 2.25 -15.39
CA CYS A 190 -9.23 3.04 -16.51
C CYS A 190 -8.69 4.42 -16.10
N ALA A 191 -9.20 5.02 -15.04
CA ALA A 191 -8.78 6.35 -14.58
C ALA A 191 -7.50 6.33 -13.71
N LEU A 192 -7.30 5.29 -12.90
CA LEU A 192 -6.19 5.18 -11.96
C LEU A 192 -4.81 5.28 -12.64
N PRO A 193 -4.50 4.45 -13.65
CA PRO A 193 -3.22 4.50 -14.31
C PRO A 193 -2.90 5.87 -14.95
N PRO A 194 -3.78 6.51 -15.74
CA PRO A 194 -3.48 7.79 -16.34
C PRO A 194 -3.40 8.95 -15.35
N ALA A 195 -4.20 8.91 -14.27
CA ALA A 195 -4.17 9.93 -13.22
C ALA A 195 -2.86 9.93 -12.42
N LEU A 196 -2.26 8.74 -12.21
CA LEU A 196 -1.07 8.59 -11.38
C LEU A 196 0.25 8.48 -12.18
N ALA A 197 0.19 8.12 -13.46
CA ALA A 197 1.39 8.02 -14.30
C ALA A 197 1.95 9.38 -14.70
N ARG A 198 3.26 9.46 -14.86
CA ARG A 198 4.00 10.72 -15.06
C ARG A 198 4.13 11.12 -16.53
N THR A 199 4.01 10.16 -17.44
CA THR A 199 4.25 10.35 -18.89
C THR A 199 3.25 9.56 -19.72
N TRP A 200 2.94 10.01 -20.94
CA TRP A 200 2.03 9.29 -21.85
C TRP A 200 2.42 7.84 -22.11
N ARG A 201 3.73 7.56 -22.22
CA ARG A 201 4.24 6.19 -22.36
C ARG A 201 3.89 5.34 -21.14
N GLU A 202 4.07 5.87 -19.93
CA GLU A 202 3.72 5.18 -18.69
C GLU A 202 2.20 4.97 -18.58
N ARG A 203 1.38 5.94 -19.01
CA ARG A 203 -0.08 5.80 -19.07
C ARG A 203 -0.50 4.62 -19.93
N GLY A 204 -0.06 4.58 -21.19
CA GLY A 204 -0.42 3.52 -22.13
C GLY A 204 0.06 2.14 -21.69
N LEU A 205 1.30 2.03 -21.20
CA LEU A 205 1.83 0.76 -20.70
C LEU A 205 1.10 0.27 -19.45
N SER A 206 0.77 1.17 -18.52
CA SER A 206 0.05 0.80 -17.29
C SER A 206 -1.38 0.37 -17.59
N LEU A 207 -2.05 0.99 -18.57
CA LEU A 207 -3.35 0.54 -19.07
C LEU A 207 -3.24 -0.86 -19.71
N GLY A 208 -2.21 -1.10 -20.51
CA GLY A 208 -1.96 -2.43 -21.09
C GLY A 208 -1.75 -3.51 -20.02
N VAL A 209 -0.95 -3.22 -18.99
CA VAL A 209 -0.77 -4.14 -17.84
C VAL A 209 -2.06 -4.31 -17.04
N MET A 210 -2.85 -3.25 -16.85
CA MET A 210 -4.16 -3.32 -16.19
C MET A 210 -5.11 -4.28 -16.91
N VAL A 211 -5.20 -4.21 -18.23
CA VAL A 211 -6.05 -5.12 -19.02
C VAL A 211 -5.63 -6.58 -18.82
N LEU A 212 -4.32 -6.87 -18.78
CA LEU A 212 -3.80 -8.23 -18.56
C LEU A 212 -3.96 -8.69 -17.10
N ALA A 213 -3.78 -7.79 -16.15
CA ALA A 213 -3.88 -8.09 -14.73
C ALA A 213 -5.32 -8.33 -14.28
N SER A 214 -6.30 -7.71 -14.93
CA SER A 214 -7.73 -7.82 -14.60
C SER A 214 -8.27 -9.26 -14.59
N PRO A 215 -8.15 -10.06 -15.67
CA PRO A 215 -8.62 -11.44 -15.66
C PRO A 215 -7.81 -12.35 -14.73
N VAL A 216 -6.51 -12.07 -14.54
CA VAL A 216 -5.66 -12.84 -13.62
C VAL A 216 -6.09 -12.62 -12.18
N ALA A 217 -6.30 -11.36 -11.78
CA ALA A 217 -6.82 -11.02 -10.47
C ALA A 217 -8.24 -11.55 -10.27
N TYR A 218 -9.09 -11.50 -11.30
CA TYR A 218 -10.44 -12.06 -11.25
C TYR A 218 -10.43 -13.55 -10.93
N ALA A 219 -9.66 -14.33 -11.69
CA ALA A 219 -9.54 -15.78 -11.47
C ALA A 219 -8.93 -16.11 -10.10
N ALA A 220 -7.92 -15.34 -9.66
CA ALA A 220 -7.25 -15.60 -8.38
C ALA A 220 -8.14 -15.27 -7.17
N VAL A 221 -8.86 -14.15 -7.20
CA VAL A 221 -9.68 -13.69 -6.07
C VAL A 221 -11.03 -14.40 -6.08
N TYR A 222 -11.79 -14.27 -7.17
CA TYR A 222 -13.16 -14.77 -7.20
C TYR A 222 -13.22 -16.27 -7.44
N GLY A 223 -12.27 -16.85 -8.17
CA GLY A 223 -12.17 -18.31 -8.25
C GLY A 223 -11.89 -18.97 -6.90
N LEU A 224 -11.16 -18.30 -5.99
CA LEU A 224 -10.99 -18.75 -4.61
C LEU A 224 -12.27 -18.56 -3.78
N LEU A 225 -12.92 -17.39 -3.89
CA LEU A 225 -14.15 -17.11 -3.14
C LEU A 225 -15.30 -18.05 -3.53
N ASP A 226 -15.41 -18.40 -4.81
CA ASP A 226 -16.40 -19.35 -5.32
C ASP A 226 -16.19 -20.75 -4.73
N GLN A 227 -14.93 -21.19 -4.56
CA GLN A 227 -14.61 -22.48 -3.93
C GLN A 227 -14.95 -22.52 -2.43
N ILE A 228 -14.86 -21.39 -1.74
CA ILE A 228 -15.16 -21.29 -0.30
C ILE A 228 -16.67 -21.17 -0.07
N SER A 229 -17.41 -20.63 -1.04
CA SER A 229 -18.85 -20.37 -0.93
C SER A 229 -19.73 -21.52 -1.43
N ALA A 230 -19.14 -22.55 -2.03
CA ALA A 230 -19.80 -23.77 -2.51
C ALA A 230 -20.01 -24.80 -1.40
#